data_AF-A0A1Z5KXV4-F1
#
_entry.id   AF-A0A1Z5KXV4-F1
#
_cell.length_a   1.000
_cell.length_b   1.000
_cell.length_c   1.000
_cell.angle_alpha   90.00
_cell.angle_beta   90.00
_cell.angle_gamma   90.00
#
_symmetry.space_group_name_H-M   'P 1'
#
loop_
_entity.id
_entity.type
_entity.pdbx_description
1 polymer ?
#
loop_
_entity_poly.entity_id
_entity_poly.type
_entity_poly.pdbx_seq_one_letter_code
_entity_poly.pdbx_strand_id
1 'polypeptide(L)'
;MFDGGVRSVVGPTGTASIFSTYPREGVSTLTCFFDQVISTAVLTLTVAAIVDERNFAVPKALVPLMLGMLIVAEIFAFSYNCMAALNPARDIGPRVFTAVAGWGSEVFSFRNYQWVWVPIFGPHIGAIVGVWIYKLCIGDHWPIETTPALKQVLSSSNDKSGPAAEPKETTNI
;
A
#
# COMPACT_ATOMS: atom_id res chain seq x y z
N MET A 1 3.01 -7.88 38.26
CA MET A 1 3.38 -7.39 36.90
C MET A 1 3.72 -8.62 36.07
N PHE A 2 3.23 -8.74 34.83
CA PHE A 2 3.39 -9.96 34.00
C PHE A 2 4.88 -10.32 33.76
N ASP A 3 5.75 -9.34 33.65
CA ASP A 3 7.18 -9.48 33.39
C ASP A 3 8.04 -9.61 34.66
N GLY A 4 7.43 -9.63 35.86
CA GLY A 4 8.17 -9.65 37.12
C GLY A 4 9.04 -8.41 37.38
N GLY A 5 8.83 -7.32 36.64
CA GLY A 5 9.64 -6.09 36.71
C GLY A 5 10.90 -6.10 35.83
N VAL A 6 11.14 -7.17 35.07
CA VAL A 6 12.28 -7.28 34.15
C VAL A 6 11.78 -7.18 32.71
N ARG A 7 12.16 -6.09 32.04
CA ARG A 7 11.73 -5.79 30.67
C ARG A 7 12.55 -6.59 29.65
N SER A 8 12.02 -7.72 29.22
CA SER A 8 12.62 -8.58 28.19
C SER A 8 12.00 -8.34 26.80
N VAL A 9 12.82 -8.47 25.76
CA VAL A 9 12.39 -8.29 24.36
C VAL A 9 11.63 -9.51 23.85
N VAL A 10 12.16 -10.71 24.12
CA VAL A 10 11.58 -12.00 23.72
C VAL A 10 11.55 -12.98 24.88
N GLY A 11 10.89 -14.12 24.66
CA GLY A 11 10.75 -15.20 25.64
C GLY A 11 9.37 -15.22 26.31
N PRO A 12 9.15 -16.12 27.30
CA PRO A 12 7.85 -16.35 27.92
C PRO A 12 7.24 -15.11 28.59
N THR A 13 8.10 -14.19 29.04
CA THR A 13 7.73 -12.93 29.68
C THR A 13 8.06 -11.70 28.81
N GLY A 14 8.43 -11.90 27.54
CA GLY A 14 8.78 -10.84 26.61
C GLY A 14 7.60 -9.92 26.32
N THR A 15 7.81 -8.62 26.50
CA THR A 15 6.74 -7.59 26.39
C THR A 15 7.01 -6.54 25.32
N ALA A 16 8.18 -6.53 24.68
CA ALA A 16 8.51 -5.57 23.63
C ALA A 16 7.61 -5.69 22.38
N SER A 17 7.04 -6.87 22.15
CA SER A 17 6.13 -7.17 21.04
C SER A 17 4.79 -6.44 21.09
N ILE A 18 4.43 -5.89 22.25
CA ILE A 18 3.26 -5.01 22.42
C ILE A 18 3.46 -3.72 21.61
N PHE A 19 4.69 -3.21 21.55
CA PHE A 19 5.02 -1.92 20.97
C PHE A 19 5.49 -2.05 19.52
N SER A 20 6.37 -3.01 19.26
CA SER A 20 7.04 -3.20 17.97
C SER A 20 6.86 -4.63 17.47
N THR A 21 7.02 -4.85 16.17
CA THR A 21 6.79 -6.16 15.57
C THR A 21 7.98 -7.08 15.81
N TYR A 22 7.76 -8.37 15.98
CA TYR A 22 8.84 -9.36 16.01
C TYR A 22 8.42 -10.60 15.20
N PRO A 23 9.33 -11.17 14.41
CA PRO A 23 9.03 -12.36 13.62
C PRO A 23 8.86 -13.57 14.53
N ARG A 24 7.92 -14.44 14.15
CA ARG A 24 7.69 -15.70 14.85
C ARG A 24 8.94 -16.58 14.86
N GLU A 25 9.12 -17.35 15.92
CA GLU A 25 10.16 -18.38 16.00
C GLU A 25 10.03 -19.39 14.84
N GLY A 26 11.16 -19.75 14.23
CA GLY A 26 11.21 -20.66 13.09
C GLY A 26 10.96 -20.03 11.70
N VAL A 27 10.44 -18.79 11.63
CA VAL A 27 10.26 -18.10 10.34
C VAL A 27 11.54 -17.37 9.95
N SER A 28 12.02 -17.56 8.73
CA SER A 28 13.25 -16.91 8.24
C SER A 28 13.06 -15.41 8.02
N THR A 29 14.12 -14.62 8.21
CA THR A 29 14.11 -13.17 7.94
C THR A 29 13.73 -12.87 6.49
N LEU A 30 14.18 -13.71 5.54
CA LEU A 30 13.87 -13.53 4.12
C LEU A 30 12.37 -13.75 3.85
N THR A 31 11.76 -14.77 4.47
CA THR A 31 10.31 -14.98 4.41
C THR A 31 9.57 -13.77 4.95
N CYS A 32 9.98 -13.23 6.10
CA CYS A 32 9.38 -12.02 6.65
C CYS A 32 9.57 -10.78 5.76
N PHE A 33 10.70 -10.68 5.06
CA PHE A 33 10.91 -9.59 4.11
C PHE A 33 9.91 -9.64 2.96
N PHE A 34 9.74 -10.79 2.30
CA PHE A 34 8.74 -10.94 1.24
C PHE A 34 7.31 -10.78 1.75
N ASP A 35 7.01 -11.27 2.95
CA ASP A 35 5.73 -11.07 3.64
C ASP A 35 5.41 -9.57 3.78
N GLN A 36 6.36 -8.76 4.24
CA GLN A 36 6.18 -7.31 4.36
C GLN A 36 6.07 -6.59 3.02
N VAL A 37 6.81 -7.02 2.00
CA VAL A 37 6.70 -6.45 0.64
C VAL A 37 5.33 -6.74 0.05
N ILE A 38 4.86 -8.00 0.11
CA ILE A 38 3.59 -8.42 -0.48
C ILE A 38 2.42 -7.79 0.27
N SER A 39 2.38 -7.88 1.60
CA SER A 39 1.30 -7.30 2.41
C SER A 39 1.19 -5.78 2.21
N THR A 40 2.33 -5.07 2.16
CA THR A 40 2.28 -3.61 1.92
C THR A 40 1.90 -3.27 0.48
N ALA A 41 2.24 -4.12 -0.51
CA ALA A 41 1.78 -3.95 -1.88
C ALA A 41 0.26 -4.10 -1.99
N VAL A 42 -0.32 -5.12 -1.35
CA VAL A 42 -1.78 -5.32 -1.31
C VAL A 42 -2.47 -4.17 -0.59
N LEU A 43 -1.93 -3.74 0.56
CA LEU A 43 -2.42 -2.58 1.31
C LEU A 43 -2.47 -1.34 0.42
N THR A 44 -1.35 -0.94 -0.19
CA THR A 44 -1.28 0.31 -0.96
C THR A 44 -2.03 0.28 -2.29
N LEU A 45 -2.10 -0.88 -2.95
CA LEU A 45 -2.96 -1.11 -4.11
C LEU A 45 -4.42 -0.88 -3.73
N THR A 46 -4.87 -1.48 -2.62
CA THR A 46 -6.26 -1.39 -2.18
C THR A 46 -6.61 0.01 -1.67
N VAL A 47 -5.67 0.68 -0.97
CA VAL A 47 -5.80 2.10 -0.61
C VAL A 47 -6.01 2.93 -1.87
N ALA A 48 -5.16 2.78 -2.89
CA ALA A 48 -5.29 3.50 -4.16
C ALA A 48 -6.67 3.24 -4.82
N ALA A 49 -7.13 1.99 -4.80
CA ALA A 49 -8.43 1.62 -5.33
C ALA A 49 -9.62 2.23 -4.58
N ILE A 50 -9.53 2.40 -3.26
CA ILE A 50 -10.57 3.02 -2.41
C ILE A 50 -10.61 4.53 -2.61
N VAL A 51 -9.44 5.19 -2.70
CA VAL A 51 -9.35 6.66 -2.77
C VAL A 51 -9.52 7.21 -4.19
N ASP A 52 -9.36 6.38 -5.24
CA ASP A 52 -9.62 6.83 -6.61
C ASP A 52 -11.14 7.04 -6.81
N GLU A 53 -11.52 8.32 -6.94
CA GLU A 53 -12.90 8.75 -7.17
C GLU A 53 -13.49 8.18 -8.46
N ARG A 54 -12.65 7.78 -9.43
CA ARG A 54 -13.09 7.19 -10.71
C ARG A 54 -13.41 5.69 -10.59
N ASN A 55 -12.90 5.02 -9.56
CA ASN A 55 -12.99 3.56 -9.42
C ASN A 55 -14.21 3.13 -8.60
N PHE A 56 -14.11 3.15 -7.26
CA PHE A 56 -15.22 2.76 -6.40
C PHE A 56 -16.17 3.91 -6.09
N ALA A 57 -15.76 5.17 -6.34
CA ALA A 57 -16.50 6.38 -6.00
C ALA A 57 -17.04 6.35 -4.56
N VAL A 58 -16.23 5.87 -3.60
CA VAL A 58 -16.64 5.71 -2.20
C VAL A 58 -17.04 7.09 -1.65
N PRO A 59 -18.20 7.23 -1.00
CA PRO A 59 -18.57 8.47 -0.32
C PRO A 59 -17.46 8.90 0.65
N LYS A 60 -17.04 10.17 0.59
CA LYS A 60 -15.88 10.67 1.36
C LYS A 60 -15.97 10.39 2.86
N ALA A 61 -17.19 10.36 3.41
CA ALA A 61 -17.45 10.03 4.81
C ALA A 61 -17.16 8.56 5.18
N LEU A 62 -17.22 7.64 4.22
CA LEU A 62 -17.00 6.20 4.42
C LEU A 62 -15.55 5.77 4.16
N VAL A 63 -14.72 6.61 3.54
CA VAL A 63 -13.31 6.29 3.26
C VAL A 63 -12.55 5.83 4.52
N PRO A 64 -12.63 6.52 5.69
CA PRO A 64 -11.93 6.06 6.89
C PRO A 64 -12.39 4.68 7.38
N LEU A 65 -13.69 4.38 7.28
CA LEU A 65 -14.24 3.07 7.65
C LEU A 65 -13.70 1.96 6.74
N MET A 66 -13.67 2.21 5.42
CA MET A 66 -13.16 1.25 4.44
C MET A 66 -11.66 0.98 4.64
N LEU A 67 -10.87 2.04 4.91
CA LEU A 67 -9.45 1.89 5.23
C LEU A 67 -9.23 1.13 6.54
N GLY A 68 -10.08 1.36 7.56
CA GLY A 68 -10.05 0.59 8.80
C GLY A 68 -10.34 -0.90 8.58
N MET A 69 -11.37 -1.22 7.80
CA MET A 69 -11.72 -2.60 7.44
C MET A 69 -10.61 -3.29 6.62
N LEU A 70 -9.96 -2.54 5.72
CA LEU A 70 -8.78 -3.00 4.99
C LEU A 70 -7.64 -3.41 5.95
N ILE A 71 -7.29 -2.54 6.90
CA ILE A 71 -6.24 -2.82 7.89
C ILE A 71 -6.59 -4.06 8.73
N VAL A 72 -7.86 -4.21 9.12
CA VAL A 72 -8.32 -5.40 9.85
C VAL A 72 -8.11 -6.66 9.01
N ALA A 73 -8.51 -6.65 7.73
CA ALA A 73 -8.31 -7.79 6.83
C ALA A 73 -6.83 -8.14 6.63
N GLU A 74 -5.96 -7.13 6.45
CA GLU A 74 -4.51 -7.30 6.36
C GLU A 74 -3.93 -7.97 7.62
N ILE A 75 -4.33 -7.52 8.80
CA ILE A 75 -3.87 -8.10 10.07
C ILE A 75 -4.29 -9.57 10.15
N PHE A 76 -5.53 -9.92 9.77
CA PHE A 76 -5.97 -11.32 9.78
C PHE A 76 -5.22 -12.20 8.76
N ALA A 77 -4.81 -11.64 7.62
CA ALA A 77 -4.14 -12.39 6.56
C ALA A 77 -2.62 -12.53 6.77
N PHE A 78 -1.93 -11.46 7.22
CA PHE A 78 -0.46 -11.36 7.18
C PHE A 78 0.23 -11.27 8.55
N SER A 79 -0.51 -11.32 9.67
CA SER A 79 0.13 -11.20 10.99
C SER A 79 0.91 -12.43 11.45
N TYR A 80 0.67 -13.60 10.86
CA TYR A 80 1.20 -14.87 11.38
C TYR A 80 2.73 -14.97 11.35
N ASN A 81 3.36 -14.47 10.29
CA ASN A 81 4.80 -14.60 10.08
C ASN A 81 5.59 -13.59 10.92
N CYS A 82 5.20 -12.31 10.85
CA CYS A 82 5.93 -11.22 11.48
C CYS A 82 5.09 -10.02 11.91
N MET A 83 3.84 -10.26 12.28
CA MET A 83 2.94 -9.28 12.92
C MET A 83 2.58 -8.07 12.04
N ALA A 84 2.54 -8.24 10.72
CA ALA A 84 2.07 -7.25 9.73
C ALA A 84 2.57 -5.82 10.03
N ALA A 85 3.89 -5.60 9.98
CA ALA A 85 4.47 -4.31 10.34
C ALA A 85 3.94 -3.17 9.45
N LEU A 86 3.86 -3.38 8.13
CA LEU A 86 3.18 -2.56 7.11
C LEU A 86 3.62 -1.09 6.95
N ASN A 87 4.22 -0.51 7.99
CA ASN A 87 4.51 0.90 8.11
C ASN A 87 5.78 1.08 8.97
N PRO A 88 6.86 1.64 8.40
CA PRO A 88 8.11 1.88 9.11
C PRO A 88 7.93 2.73 10.39
N ALA A 89 7.05 3.73 10.36
CA ALA A 89 6.80 4.60 11.53
C ALA A 89 6.13 3.84 12.68
N ARG A 90 5.27 2.86 12.36
CA ARG A 90 4.57 1.99 13.33
C ARG A 90 5.51 1.01 14.03
N ASP A 91 6.70 0.81 13.49
CA ASP A 91 7.70 -0.09 14.08
C ASP A 91 8.88 0.67 14.72
N ILE A 92 9.50 1.63 14.01
CA ILE A 92 10.67 2.36 14.50
C ILE A 92 10.35 3.20 15.74
N GLY A 93 9.27 3.98 15.71
CA GLY A 93 8.91 4.88 16.82
C GLY A 93 8.75 4.11 18.13
N PRO A 94 7.90 3.07 18.16
CA PRO A 94 7.77 2.22 19.34
C PRO A 94 9.04 1.47 19.74
N ARG A 95 9.94 1.10 18.80
CA ARG A 95 11.25 0.54 19.15
C ARG A 95 12.14 1.54 19.88
N VAL A 96 12.21 2.78 19.39
CA VAL A 96 12.97 3.84 20.07
C VAL A 96 12.42 4.05 21.48
N PHE A 97 11.09 4.07 21.62
CA PHE A 97 10.44 4.14 22.93
C PHE A 97 10.83 2.97 23.84
N THR A 98 10.74 1.72 23.39
CA THR A 98 11.09 0.57 24.24
C THR A 98 12.58 0.53 24.59
N ALA A 99 13.46 0.98 23.70
CA ALA A 99 14.88 1.10 23.98
C ALA A 99 15.16 2.02 25.17
N VAL A 100 14.52 3.20 25.21
CA VAL A 100 14.68 4.17 26.31
C VAL A 100 13.87 3.81 27.55
N ALA A 101 12.77 3.08 27.40
CA ALA A 101 11.87 2.71 28.50
C ALA A 101 12.36 1.50 29.32
N GLY A 102 13.54 0.96 29.02
CA GLY A 102 14.22 -0.03 29.84
C GLY A 102 14.29 -1.44 29.27
N TRP A 103 13.85 -1.68 28.02
CA TRP A 103 14.19 -2.91 27.29
C TRP A 103 15.61 -2.89 26.72
N GLY A 104 16.24 -1.70 26.66
CA GLY A 104 17.62 -1.53 26.20
C GLY A 104 17.78 -1.68 24.69
N SER A 105 19.04 -1.74 24.24
CA SER A 105 19.39 -1.80 22.81
C SER A 105 19.01 -3.11 22.12
N GLU A 106 18.60 -4.14 22.88
CA GLU A 106 18.24 -5.46 22.36
C GLU A 106 17.08 -5.38 21.35
N VAL A 107 16.20 -4.39 21.48
CA VAL A 107 15.09 -4.14 20.54
C VAL A 107 15.55 -3.85 19.11
N PHE A 108 16.80 -3.41 18.93
CA PHE A 108 17.42 -3.17 17.62
C PHE A 108 18.34 -4.31 17.20
N SER A 109 18.99 -4.99 18.14
CA SER A 109 19.91 -6.08 17.86
C SER A 109 19.24 -7.45 17.73
N PHE A 110 17.91 -7.52 17.82
CA PHE A 110 17.15 -8.76 17.66
C PHE A 110 17.54 -9.53 16.38
N ARG A 111 17.82 -10.84 16.53
CA ARG A 111 18.40 -11.72 15.50
C ARG A 111 19.65 -11.12 14.84
N ASN A 112 20.64 -10.68 15.62
CA ASN A 112 21.87 -10.08 15.08
C ASN A 112 21.58 -8.92 14.11
N TYR A 113 20.67 -8.02 14.49
CA TYR A 113 20.22 -6.87 13.67
C TYR A 113 19.49 -7.26 12.37
N GLN A 114 19.16 -8.53 12.14
CA GLN A 114 18.54 -8.96 10.89
C GLN A 114 17.07 -8.55 10.79
N TRP A 115 16.41 -8.17 11.89
CA TRP A 115 15.01 -7.78 11.85
C TRP A 115 14.79 -6.30 11.59
N VAL A 116 15.56 -5.41 12.23
CA VAL A 116 15.28 -3.96 12.29
C VAL A 116 15.08 -3.30 10.91
N TRP A 117 15.77 -3.78 9.89
CA TRP A 117 15.71 -3.20 8.55
C TRP A 117 14.51 -3.71 7.72
N VAL A 118 13.97 -4.90 8.04
CA VAL A 118 12.85 -5.50 7.29
C VAL A 118 11.58 -4.67 7.33
N PRO A 119 11.04 -4.24 8.50
CA PRO A 119 9.85 -3.40 8.58
C PRO A 119 10.11 -1.97 8.09
N ILE A 120 11.35 -1.63 7.73
CA ILE A 120 11.69 -0.37 7.08
C ILE A 120 11.65 -0.56 5.57
N PHE A 121 12.51 -1.39 5.01
CA PHE A 121 12.65 -1.52 3.55
C PHE A 121 11.51 -2.30 2.90
N GLY A 122 11.00 -3.34 3.56
CA GLY A 122 9.91 -4.15 3.04
C GLY A 122 8.67 -3.32 2.69
N PRO A 123 8.15 -2.51 3.63
CA PRO A 123 7.02 -1.64 3.35
C PRO A 123 7.27 -0.58 2.27
N HIS A 124 8.44 0.05 2.21
CA HIS A 124 8.73 1.03 1.15
C HIS A 124 8.70 0.39 -0.25
N ILE A 125 9.34 -0.78 -0.39
CA ILE A 125 9.36 -1.51 -1.66
C ILE A 125 7.94 -1.97 -2.02
N GLY A 126 7.22 -2.56 -1.06
CA GLY A 126 5.84 -2.99 -1.25
C GLY A 126 4.92 -1.84 -1.66
N ALA A 127 5.01 -0.69 -0.99
CA ALA A 127 4.20 0.48 -1.29
C ALA A 127 4.38 0.99 -2.72
N ILE A 128 5.64 1.06 -3.18
CA ILE A 128 5.95 1.43 -4.56
C ILE A 128 5.31 0.41 -5.50
N VAL A 129 5.59 -0.87 -5.31
CA VAL A 129 5.07 -1.95 -6.16
C VAL A 129 3.54 -1.95 -6.23
N GLY A 130 2.85 -1.82 -5.09
CA GLY A 130 1.39 -1.82 -5.02
C GLY A 130 0.74 -0.66 -5.78
N VAL A 131 1.28 0.55 -5.63
CA VAL A 131 0.79 1.72 -6.38
C VAL A 131 1.06 1.55 -7.88
N TRP A 132 2.23 1.05 -8.28
CA TRP A 132 2.53 0.80 -9.69
C TRP A 132 1.59 -0.24 -10.31
N ILE A 133 1.30 -1.33 -9.60
CA ILE A 133 0.31 -2.32 -10.05
C ILE A 133 -1.05 -1.65 -10.22
N TYR A 134 -1.49 -0.83 -9.26
CA TYR A 134 -2.76 -0.13 -9.38
C TYR A 134 -2.82 0.78 -10.62
N LYS A 135 -1.78 1.59 -10.85
CA LYS A 135 -1.72 2.49 -12.01
C LYS A 135 -1.75 1.72 -13.32
N LEU A 136 -0.88 0.73 -13.46
CA LEU A 136 -0.75 -0.05 -14.68
C LEU A 136 -1.99 -0.90 -14.98
N CYS A 137 -2.65 -1.46 -13.96
CA CYS A 137 -3.79 -2.35 -14.17
C CYS A 137 -5.13 -1.64 -14.19
N ILE A 138 -5.30 -0.53 -13.46
CA ILE A 138 -6.59 0.15 -13.29
C ILE A 138 -6.48 1.64 -13.64
N GLY A 139 -5.57 2.36 -12.98
CA GLY A 139 -5.52 3.83 -13.02
C GLY A 139 -5.31 4.44 -14.42
N ASP A 140 -4.56 3.76 -15.28
CA ASP A 140 -4.23 4.23 -16.63
C ASP A 140 -5.24 3.76 -17.69
N HIS A 141 -6.22 2.92 -17.33
CA HIS A 141 -7.25 2.41 -18.22
C HIS A 141 -8.54 3.24 -18.23
N TRP A 142 -8.60 4.32 -17.44
CA TRP A 142 -9.74 5.24 -17.47
C TRP A 142 -9.75 6.05 -18.77
N PRO A 143 -10.93 6.28 -19.38
CA PRO A 143 -11.03 7.12 -20.56
C PRO A 143 -10.48 8.51 -20.25
N ILE A 144 -9.67 9.03 -21.17
CA ILE A 144 -9.13 10.39 -21.08
C ILE A 144 -10.32 11.34 -20.96
N GLU A 145 -10.42 12.08 -19.86
CA GLU A 145 -11.37 13.18 -19.78
C GLU A 145 -11.06 14.13 -20.93
N THR A 146 -11.97 14.22 -21.91
CA THR A 146 -11.90 15.26 -22.94
C THR A 146 -11.98 16.61 -22.24
N THR A 147 -10.82 17.16 -21.91
CA THR A 147 -10.68 18.51 -21.40
C THR A 147 -11.34 19.46 -22.39
N PRO A 148 -11.96 20.58 -21.97
CA PRO A 148 -12.60 21.53 -22.89
C PRO A 148 -11.70 21.93 -24.07
N ALA A 149 -10.38 22.03 -23.84
CA ALA A 149 -9.37 22.26 -24.86
C ALA A 149 -9.28 21.12 -25.91
N LEU A 150 -9.29 19.86 -25.47
CA LEU A 150 -9.23 18.69 -26.35
C LEU A 150 -10.54 18.55 -27.14
N LYS A 151 -11.68 18.89 -26.51
CA LYS A 151 -12.99 18.94 -27.17
C LYS A 151 -13.04 20.02 -28.26
N GLN A 152 -12.44 21.18 -28.02
CA GLN A 152 -12.32 22.28 -29.00
C GLN A 152 -11.39 21.92 -30.16
N VAL A 153 -10.28 21.23 -29.89
CA VAL A 153 -9.38 20.73 -30.94
C VAL A 153 -10.07 19.68 -31.81
N LEU A 154 -10.76 18.70 -31.20
CA LEU A 154 -11.50 17.67 -31.94
C LEU A 154 -12.66 18.26 -32.74
N SER A 155 -13.39 19.24 -32.22
CA SER A 155 -14.46 19.92 -32.97
C SER A 155 -13.90 20.72 -34.15
N SER A 156 -12.75 21.37 -33.99
CA SER A 156 -12.08 22.11 -35.07
C SER A 156 -11.49 21.22 -36.17
N SER A 157 -11.12 19.98 -35.84
CA SER A 157 -10.64 18.99 -36.81
C SER A 157 -11.78 18.35 -37.60
N ASN A 158 -12.94 18.08 -36.97
CA ASN A 158 -14.13 17.55 -37.66
C ASN A 158 -14.72 18.54 -38.68
N ASP A 159 -14.56 19.84 -38.46
CA ASP A 159 -15.04 20.89 -39.38
C ASP A 159 -14.18 20.99 -40.65
N LYS A 160 -12.91 20.54 -40.60
CA LYS A 160 -11.99 20.53 -41.76
C LYS A 160 -12.14 19.30 -42.65
N SER A 161 -12.90 18.29 -42.22
CA SER A 161 -13.21 17.08 -42.98
C SER A 161 -14.68 17.05 -43.42
N GLY A 162 -15.18 18.15 -43.99
CA GLY A 162 -16.50 18.20 -44.62
C GLY A 162 -16.65 17.09 -45.68
N PRO A 163 -17.89 16.59 -45.92
CA PRO A 163 -18.11 15.41 -46.75
C PRO A 163 -17.52 15.60 -48.15
N ALA A 164 -16.73 14.62 -48.60
CA ALA A 164 -16.32 14.54 -49.99
C ALA A 164 -17.56 14.68 -50.87
N ALA A 165 -17.56 15.69 -51.74
CA ALA A 165 -18.68 16.01 -52.60
C ALA A 165 -19.18 14.75 -53.33
N GLU A 166 -20.46 14.41 -53.14
CA GLU A 166 -21.11 13.38 -53.94
C GLU A 166 -20.97 13.72 -55.43
N PRO A 167 -20.59 12.76 -56.30
CA PRO A 167 -20.55 13.02 -57.72
C PRO A 167 -21.97 13.25 -58.22
N LYS A 168 -22.24 14.44 -58.76
CA LYS A 168 -23.51 14.73 -59.42
C LYS A 168 -23.70 13.76 -60.58
N GLU A 169 -24.68 12.88 -60.45
CA GLU A 169 -25.13 11.99 -61.52
C GLU A 169 -25.71 12.87 -62.64
N THR A 170 -24.95 13.03 -63.73
CA THR A 170 -25.40 13.71 -64.95
C THR A 170 -26.47 12.87 -65.62
N THR A 171 -27.73 13.25 -65.43
CA THR A 171 -28.85 12.82 -66.28
C THR A 171 -28.56 13.27 -67.71
N ASN A 172 -28.42 12.31 -68.63
CA ASN A 172 -28.42 12.56 -70.06
C ASN A 172 -29.37 11.56 -70.75
N ILE A 173 -30.32 12.18 -71.46
CA ILE A 173 -31.26 11.70 -72.49
C ILE A 173 -32.47 10.89 -72.02
#